data_AF-A0A352NJ69-F1
#
_entry.id   AF-A0A352NJ69-F1
#
_cell.length_a   1.000
_cell.length_b   1.000
_cell.length_c   1.000
_cell.angle_alpha   90.00
_cell.angle_beta   90.00
_cell.angle_gamma   90.00
#
_symmetry.space_group_name_H-M   'P 1'
#
loop_
_entity.id
_entity.type
_entity.pdbx_description
1 polymer ?
#
loop_
_entity_poly.entity_id
_entity_poly.type
_entity_poly.pdbx_seq_one_letter_code
_entity_poly.pdbx_strand_id
1 'polypeptide(L)' 'MKLKEIRKRLVSYGYHPDEVEYAIAEVLQYKSPQSLKKIDFNILRNMLQQKSEIPRAKRI' A
#
# COMPACT_ATOMS: atom_id res chain seq x y z
N MET A 1 -9.17 9.94 -6.54
CA MET A 1 -7.85 10.32 -5.99
C MET A 1 -6.80 9.75 -6.93
N LYS A 2 -5.75 10.49 -7.35
CA LYS A 2 -4.81 9.94 -8.34
C LYS A 2 -3.83 8.98 -7.68
N LEU A 3 -3.47 7.88 -8.36
CA LEU A 3 -2.51 6.87 -7.87
C LEU A 3 -1.21 7.47 -7.34
N LYS A 4 -0.68 8.48 -8.05
CA LYS A 4 0.53 9.22 -7.67
C LYS A 4 0.40 9.92 -6.31
N GLU A 5 -0.77 10.45 -5.97
CA GLU A 5 -1.01 11.07 -4.65
C GLU A 5 -1.06 10.02 -3.54
N ILE A 6 -1.67 8.86 -3.81
CA ILE A 6 -1.72 7.74 -2.86
C ILE A 6 -0.30 7.29 -2.53
N ARG A 7 0.54 7.06 -3.56
CA ARG A 7 1.95 6.70 -3.39
C ARG A 7 2.70 7.74 -2.56
N LYS A 8 2.59 9.02 -2.92
CA LYS A 8 3.26 10.12 -2.20
C LYS A 8 2.83 10.19 -0.74
N ARG A 9 1.53 10.01 -0.45
CA ARG A 9 1.02 10.01 0.92
C ARG A 9 1.56 8.82 1.72
N LEU A 10 1.51 7.61 1.17
CA LEU A 10 1.98 6.42 1.88
C LEU A 10 3.48 6.50 2.19
N VAL A 11 4.30 6.95 1.24
CA VAL A 11 5.73 7.20 1.50
C VAL A 11 5.91 8.29 2.56
N SER A 12 5.11 9.37 2.52
CA SER A 12 5.14 10.44 3.53
C SER A 12 4.67 9.98 4.92
N TYR A 13 3.93 8.87 5.03
CA TYR A 13 3.56 8.26 6.31
C TYR A 13 4.66 7.35 6.89
N GLY A 14 5.79 7.21 6.18
CA GLY A 14 6.94 6.42 6.64
C GLY A 14 7.00 4.99 6.09
N TYR A 15 6.09 4.61 5.19
CA TYR A 15 6.16 3.29 4.53
C TYR A 15 7.27 3.26 3.48
N HIS A 16 7.96 2.12 3.36
CA HIS A 16 9.04 1.98 2.38
C HIS A 16 8.48 2.04 0.95
N PRO A 17 9.14 2.75 0.00
CA PRO A 17 8.65 2.88 -1.37
C PRO A 17 8.35 1.54 -2.05
N ASP A 18 9.17 0.51 -1.83
CA ASP A 18 8.97 -0.84 -2.38
C ASP A 18 7.71 -1.52 -1.83
N GLU A 19 7.45 -1.37 -0.53
CA GLU A 19 6.25 -1.93 0.11
C GLU A 19 4.99 -1.24 -0.41
N VAL A 20 5.08 0.07 -0.61
CA VAL A 20 4.00 0.87 -1.19
C VAL A 20 3.71 0.44 -2.62
N GLU A 21 4.73 0.25 -3.45
CA GLU A 21 4.57 -0.24 -4.83
C GLU A 21 3.98 -1.65 -4.86
N TYR A 22 4.44 -2.54 -3.98
CA TYR A 22 3.88 -3.89 -3.84
C TYR A 22 2.39 -3.85 -3.46
N ALA A 23 2.03 -3.09 -2.42
CA ALA A 23 0.65 -2.99 -1.96
C ALA A 23 -0.27 -2.37 -3.03
N ILE A 24 0.23 -1.35 -3.73
CA ILE A 24 -0.47 -0.76 -4.88
C ILE A 24 -0.67 -1.80 -5.98
N ALA A 25 0.36 -2.55 -6.34
CA ALA A 25 0.26 -3.59 -7.37
C ALA A 25 -0.78 -4.64 -7.01
N GLU A 26 -0.83 -5.10 -5.75
CA GLU A 26 -1.86 -6.06 -5.29
C GLU A 26 -3.28 -5.49 -5.42
N VAL A 27 -3.52 -4.25 -5.01
CA VAL A 27 -4.86 -3.63 -5.14
C VAL A 27 -5.24 -3.46 -6.62
N LEU A 28 -4.27 -3.15 -7.48
CA LEU A 28 -4.51 -2.96 -8.91
C LEU A 28 -4.83 -4.27 -9.66
N GLN A 29 -4.54 -5.44 -9.08
CA GLN A 29 -4.99 -6.73 -9.65
C GLN A 29 -6.52 -6.87 -9.61
N TYR A 30 -7.17 -6.26 -8.62
CA TYR A 30 -8.62 -6.38 -8.40
C TYR A 30 -9.39 -5.13 -8.80
N LYS A 31 -8.70 -4.02 -9.10
CA LYS A 31 -9.35 -2.73 -9.34
C LYS A 31 -8.56 -1.83 -10.29
N SER A 32 -9.26 -1.17 -11.21
CA SER A 32 -8.62 -0.18 -12.09
C SER A 32 -8.07 1.01 -11.30
N PRO A 33 -6.90 1.56 -11.69
CA PRO A 33 -6.27 2.70 -11.01
C PRO A 33 -7.14 3.97 -11.04
N GLN A 34 -8.05 4.07 -12.01
CA GLN A 34 -9.00 5.16 -12.13
C GLN A 34 -10.17 5.06 -11.14
N SER A 35 -10.43 3.86 -10.61
CA SER A 35 -11.51 3.56 -9.66
C SER A 35 -11.07 3.65 -8.19
N LEU A 36 -9.85 4.15 -7.93
CA LEU A 36 -9.31 4.32 -6.59
C LEU A 36 -10.01 5.47 -5.84
N LYS A 37 -10.69 5.08 -4.77
CA LYS A 37 -11.43 5.92 -3.83
C LYS A 37 -10.68 6.00 -2.50
N LYS A 38 -11.16 6.87 -1.61
CA LYS A 38 -10.59 7.07 -0.27
C LYS A 38 -10.56 5.76 0.55
N ILE A 39 -11.51 4.85 0.32
CA ILE A 39 -11.53 3.55 1.00
C ILE A 39 -10.33 2.67 0.62
N ASP A 40 -9.88 2.74 -0.64
CA ASP A 40 -8.73 1.96 -1.13
C ASP A 40 -7.43 2.42 -0.44
N PHE A 41 -7.35 3.70 -0.07
CA PHE A 41 -6.24 4.21 0.73
C PHE A 41 -6.18 3.56 2.13
N ASN A 42 -7.32 3.36 2.78
CA ASN A 42 -7.37 2.69 4.08
C ASN A 42 -7.02 1.20 3.94
N ILE A 43 -7.43 0.55 2.85
CA ILE A 43 -7.05 -0.84 2.55
C ILE A 43 -5.53 -0.95 2.39
N LEU A 44 -4.93 -0.08 1.56
CA LEU A 44 -3.47 -0.04 1.36
C LEU A 44 -2.72 0.18 2.67
N ARG A 45 -3.22 1.10 3.51
CA ARG A 45 -2.63 1.37 4.83
C ARG A 45 -2.72 0.15 5.75
N ASN A 46 -3.85 -0.55 5.79
CA ASN A 46 -3.99 -1.77 6.57
C ASN A 46 -3.05 -2.89 6.07
N MET A 47 -2.92 -3.06 4.75
CA MET A 47 -1.98 -4.04 4.18
C MET A 47 -0.53 -3.75 4.58
N LEU A 48 -0.14 -2.47 4.54
CA LEU A 48 1.21 -2.03 4.93
C LEU A 48 1.45 -2.16 6.44
N GLN A 49 0.45 -1.89 7.28
CA GLN A 49 0.53 -2.11 8.73
C GLN A 49 0.64 -3.60 9.06
N GLN A 50 -0.19 -4.46 8.46
CA GLN A 50 -0.10 -5.90 8.68
C GLN A 50 1.25 -6.48 8.25
N LYS A 51 1.85 -5.99 7.15
CA LYS A 51 3.22 -6.40 6.77
C LYS A 51 4.30 -5.94 7.76
N SER A 52 4.09 -4.81 8.44
CA SER A 52 4.99 -4.35 9.51
C SER A 52 4.80 -5.14 10.81
N GLU A 53 3.58 -5.63 11.07
CA GLU A 53 3.22 -6.38 12.29
C GLU A 53 3.47 -7.89 12.17
N ILE A 54 3.61 -8.45 10.97
CA ILE A 54 4.17 -9.79 10.81
C ILE A 54 5.62 -9.67 11.29
N PRO A 55 6.00 -10.29 12.44
CA PRO A 55 7.40 -10.33 12.82
C PRO A 55 8.10 -10.95 11.63
N ARG A 56 8.99 -10.18 10.97
CA ARG A 56 9.83 -10.66 9.87
C ARG A 56 10.32 -12.02 10.29
N ALA A 57 9.69 -13.08 9.76
CA ALA A 57 10.06 -14.43 10.10
C ALA A 57 11.54 -14.46 9.73
N LYS A 58 12.38 -14.57 10.77
CA LYS A 58 13.82 -14.76 10.64
C LYS A 58 13.97 -15.73 9.48
N ARG A 59 14.53 -15.24 8.37
CA ARG A 59 15.04 -16.11 7.30
C ARG A 59 16.00 -17.05 8.02
N ILE A 60 15.54 -18.27 8.25
CA ILE A 60 16.34 -19.41 8.69
C ILE A 60 17.14 -19.85 7.47
#